data_AF-A0A2G6QLY2-F1
#
_entry.id   AF-A0A2G6QLY2-F1
#
_cell.length_a   1.000
_cell.length_b   1.000
_cell.length_c   1.000
_cell.angle_alpha   90.00
_cell.angle_beta   90.00
_cell.angle_gamma   90.00
#
_symmetry.space_group_name_H-M   'P 1'
#
loop_
_entity.id
_entity.type
_entity.pdbx_description
1 polymer ?
#
loop_
_entity_poly.entity_id
_entity_poly.type
_entity_poly.pdbx_seq_one_letter_code
_entity_poly.pdbx_strand_id
1 'polypeptide(L)'
;MQEWKKSAEQEKRQQQIIAKTESAKFESLKTQIDPHFLFNSLNVLTSLISENPEKAEKFTTKLSKVYRYVLEQRNKELVPISEELDFAKTYIDLLQMRFENAIRFEISAELHKTELKIVPLSLQLLLENAVKHNVVSVSEPLTIKIYKKDEFLVIENNKNVKQILDR
;
A
#
# COMPACT_ATOMS: atom_id res chain seq x y z
N MET A 1 -37.15 26.46 15.91
CA MET A 1 -37.47 25.38 14.93
C MET A 1 -37.04 25.67 13.47
N GLN A 2 -36.61 26.88 13.09
CA GLN A 2 -35.96 27.09 11.78
C GLN A 2 -34.42 27.09 11.87
N GLU A 3 -33.85 27.63 12.96
CA GLU A 3 -32.40 27.66 13.15
C GLU A 3 -31.75 26.28 13.28
N TRP A 4 -32.37 25.34 13.99
CA TRP A 4 -31.87 23.96 14.08
C TRP A 4 -31.83 23.24 12.71
N LYS A 5 -32.81 23.50 11.83
CA LYS A 5 -32.83 22.96 10.46
C LYS A 5 -31.71 23.56 9.65
N LYS A 6 -31.53 24.89 9.73
CA LYS A 6 -30.48 25.61 9.00
C LYS A 6 -29.07 25.20 9.46
N SER A 7 -28.88 24.99 10.76
CA SER A 7 -27.63 24.51 11.35
C SER A 7 -27.33 23.06 10.95
N ALA A 8 -28.30 22.15 11.03
CA ALA A 8 -28.14 20.77 10.58
C ALA A 8 -27.84 20.67 9.07
N GLU A 9 -28.44 21.55 8.27
CA GLU A 9 -28.24 21.61 6.82
C GLU A 9 -26.86 22.18 6.45
N GLN A 10 -26.36 23.17 7.21
CA GLN A 10 -24.96 23.63 7.12
C GLN A 10 -23.96 22.55 7.51
N GLU A 11 -24.22 21.83 8.60
CA GLU A 11 -23.35 20.76 9.10
C GLU A 11 -23.26 19.61 8.09
N LYS A 12 -24.40 19.19 7.53
CA LYS A 12 -24.45 18.21 6.43
C LYS A 12 -23.68 18.68 5.20
N ARG A 13 -23.81 19.96 4.83
CA ARG A 13 -23.07 20.53 3.69
C ARG A 13 -21.56 20.59 3.96
N GLN A 14 -21.16 20.89 5.18
CA GLN A 14 -19.76 20.88 5.61
C GLN A 14 -19.18 19.46 5.51
N GLN A 15 -19.89 18.45 6.03
CA GLN A 15 -19.50 17.05 5.91
C GLN A 15 -19.37 16.60 4.45
N GLN A 16 -20.30 17.00 3.58
CA GLN A 16 -20.23 16.70 2.15
C GLN A 16 -19.02 17.35 1.48
N ILE A 17 -18.67 18.59 1.85
CA ILE A 17 -17.48 19.27 1.34
C ILE A 17 -16.21 18.54 1.80
N ILE A 18 -16.13 18.17 3.09
CA ILE A 18 -14.99 17.42 3.64
C ILE A 18 -14.83 16.09 2.91
N ALA A 19 -15.90 15.30 2.80
CA ALA A 19 -15.88 14.01 2.11
C ALA A 19 -15.44 14.15 0.64
N LYS A 20 -15.99 15.13 -0.09
CA LYS A 20 -15.55 15.41 -1.48
C LYS A 20 -14.08 15.83 -1.55
N THR A 21 -13.62 16.64 -0.60
CA THR A 21 -12.22 17.09 -0.55
C THR A 21 -11.29 15.92 -0.26
N GLU A 22 -11.65 15.03 0.66
CA GLU A 22 -10.89 13.82 0.96
C GLU A 22 -10.87 12.86 -0.23
N SER A 23 -12.01 12.62 -0.88
CA SER A 23 -12.06 11.83 -2.12
C SER A 23 -11.17 12.45 -3.21
N ALA A 24 -11.20 13.76 -3.42
CA ALA A 24 -10.36 14.42 -4.42
C ALA A 24 -8.87 14.33 -4.10
N LYS A 25 -8.48 14.48 -2.83
CA LYS A 25 -7.10 14.25 -2.37
C LYS A 25 -6.70 12.81 -2.63
N PHE A 26 -7.56 11.86 -2.30
CA PHE A 26 -7.31 10.43 -2.49
C PHE A 26 -7.17 10.05 -3.97
N GLU A 27 -8.02 10.58 -4.85
CA GLU A 27 -7.87 10.43 -6.31
C GLU A 27 -6.58 11.09 -6.82
N SER A 28 -6.18 12.23 -6.25
CA SER A 28 -4.88 12.85 -6.55
C SER A 28 -3.69 12.00 -6.07
N LEU A 29 -3.85 11.24 -4.98
CA LEU A 29 -2.83 10.30 -4.48
C LEU A 29 -2.75 9.06 -5.37
N LYS A 30 -3.89 8.52 -5.83
CA LYS A 30 -3.94 7.40 -6.80
C LYS A 30 -3.27 7.73 -8.13
N THR A 31 -3.28 9.00 -8.52
CA THR A 31 -2.85 9.44 -9.85
C THR A 31 -1.34 9.68 -9.97
N GLN A 32 -0.61 9.74 -8.85
CA GLN A 32 0.84 9.89 -8.85
C GLN A 32 1.51 8.52 -8.82
N ILE A 33 2.28 8.21 -9.87
CA ILE A 33 3.37 7.25 -9.73
C ILE A 33 4.34 7.86 -8.73
N ASP A 34 4.68 7.15 -7.64
CA ASP A 34 5.76 7.58 -6.74
C ASP A 34 7.08 7.56 -7.53
N PRO A 35 7.63 8.72 -7.92
CA PRO A 35 8.88 8.77 -8.69
C PRO A 35 10.04 8.25 -7.83
N HIS A 36 9.97 8.45 -6.51
CA HIS A 36 11.01 8.01 -5.59
C HIS A 36 11.05 6.48 -5.49
N PHE A 37 9.89 5.80 -5.46
CA PHE A 37 9.84 4.35 -5.58
C PHE A 37 10.43 3.86 -6.92
N LEU A 38 10.12 4.54 -8.04
CA LEU A 38 10.70 4.19 -9.34
C LEU A 38 12.22 4.29 -9.33
N PHE A 39 12.77 5.43 -8.92
CA PHE A 39 14.21 5.67 -8.88
C PHE A 39 14.91 4.68 -7.94
N ASN A 40 14.36 4.43 -6.76
CA ASN A 40 14.92 3.45 -5.83
C ASN A 40 14.89 2.03 -6.40
N SER A 41 13.82 1.67 -7.10
CA SER A 41 13.70 0.36 -7.73
C SER A 41 14.74 0.19 -8.85
N LEU A 42 14.99 1.24 -9.64
CA LEU A 42 16.05 1.23 -10.66
C LEU A 42 17.44 1.10 -10.04
N ASN A 43 17.71 1.75 -8.90
CA ASN A 43 19.00 1.62 -8.19
C ASN A 43 19.22 0.20 -7.63
N VAL A 44 18.17 -0.44 -7.09
CA VAL A 44 18.26 -1.84 -6.67
C VAL A 44 18.52 -2.72 -7.89
N LEU A 45 17.81 -2.48 -9.00
CA LEU A 45 18.02 -3.23 -10.24
C LEU A 45 19.46 -3.11 -10.75
N THR A 46 20.06 -1.92 -10.76
CA THR A 46 21.43 -1.73 -11.25
C THR A 46 22.47 -2.47 -10.40
N SER A 47 22.31 -2.49 -9.07
CA SER A 47 23.13 -3.33 -8.17
C SER A 47 22.93 -4.82 -8.45
N LEU A 48 21.67 -5.26 -8.59
CA LEU A 48 21.36 -6.66 -8.88
C LEU A 48 21.90 -7.14 -10.23
N ILE A 49 21.96 -6.30 -11.27
CA ILE A 49 22.51 -6.68 -12.59
C ILE A 49 23.96 -7.16 -12.45
N SER A 50 24.74 -6.52 -11.58
CA SER A 50 26.15 -6.87 -11.38
C SER A 50 26.33 -8.02 -10.38
N GLU A 51 25.54 -8.06 -9.31
CA GLU A 51 25.68 -9.05 -8.23
C GLU A 51 25.01 -10.39 -8.54
N ASN A 52 23.80 -10.36 -9.13
CA ASN A 52 23.00 -11.55 -9.42
C ASN A 52 22.01 -11.27 -10.58
N PRO A 53 22.42 -11.50 -11.84
CA PRO A 53 21.60 -11.23 -13.02
C PRO A 53 20.24 -11.94 -13.02
N GLU A 54 20.15 -13.16 -12.49
CA GLU A 54 18.87 -13.89 -12.39
C GLU A 54 17.91 -13.19 -11.42
N LYS A 55 18.42 -12.69 -10.29
CA LYS A 55 17.65 -11.89 -9.34
C LYS A 55 17.24 -10.55 -9.97
N ALA A 56 18.07 -9.94 -10.81
CA ALA A 56 17.74 -8.72 -11.56
C ALA A 56 16.58 -8.92 -12.55
N GLU A 57 16.56 -10.04 -13.28
CA GLU A 57 15.47 -10.38 -14.20
C GLU A 57 14.14 -10.57 -13.44
N LYS A 58 14.19 -11.33 -12.33
CA LYS A 58 13.04 -11.52 -11.43
C LYS A 58 12.54 -10.18 -10.87
N PHE A 59 13.45 -9.30 -10.46
CA PHE A 59 13.13 -7.97 -9.96
C PHE A 59 12.42 -7.13 -11.02
N THR A 60 12.98 -7.08 -12.24
CA THR A 60 12.42 -6.32 -13.38
C THR A 60 11.01 -6.79 -13.74
N THR A 61 10.80 -8.12 -13.73
CA THR A 61 9.49 -8.72 -13.98
C THR A 61 8.48 -8.33 -12.91
N LYS A 62 8.84 -8.39 -11.63
CA LYS A 62 7.98 -7.95 -10.52
C LYS A 62 7.68 -6.46 -10.59
N LEU A 63 8.69 -5.63 -10.88
CA LEU A 63 8.53 -4.18 -11.05
C LEU A 63 7.52 -3.86 -12.16
N SER A 64 7.64 -4.54 -13.30
CA SER A 64 6.71 -4.39 -14.43
C SER A 64 5.28 -4.81 -14.08
N LYS A 65 5.10 -5.87 -13.27
CA LYS A 65 3.77 -6.28 -12.78
C LYS A 65 3.16 -5.24 -11.84
N VAL A 66 3.94 -4.68 -10.91
CA VAL A 66 3.50 -3.61 -10.02
C VAL A 66 3.02 -2.41 -10.82
N TYR A 67 3.84 -1.92 -11.75
CA TYR A 67 3.48 -0.75 -12.56
C TYR A 67 2.28 -0.99 -13.48
N ARG A 68 2.19 -2.19 -14.07
CA ARG A 68 1.02 -2.56 -14.88
C ARG A 68 -0.26 -2.48 -14.05
N TYR A 69 -0.27 -3.05 -12.84
CA TYR A 69 -1.42 -2.99 -11.95
C TYR A 69 -1.79 -1.55 -11.60
N VAL A 70 -0.82 -0.72 -11.22
CA VAL A 70 -1.04 0.70 -10.91
C VAL A 70 -1.69 1.45 -12.08
N LEU A 71 -1.26 1.17 -13.31
CA LEU A 71 -1.80 1.80 -14.51
C LEU A 71 -3.21 1.29 -14.86
N GLU A 72 -3.46 -0.02 -14.73
CA GLU A 72 -4.72 -0.66 -15.10
C GLU A 72 -5.86 -0.35 -14.11
N GLN A 73 -5.55 -0.30 -12.81
CA GLN A 73 -6.58 -0.14 -11.78
C GLN A 73 -6.87 1.33 -11.42
N ARG A 74 -6.11 2.29 -11.96
CA ARG A 74 -6.18 3.72 -11.64
C ARG A 74 -7.58 4.33 -11.74
N ASN A 75 -8.39 3.86 -12.69
CA ASN A 75 -9.72 4.42 -12.97
C ASN A 75 -10.87 3.56 -12.41
N LYS A 76 -10.56 2.52 -11.62
CA LYS A 76 -11.58 1.68 -11.00
C LYS A 76 -11.94 2.20 -9.61
N GLU A 77 -13.23 2.17 -9.29
CA GLU A 77 -13.70 2.53 -7.94
C GLU A 77 -13.41 1.41 -6.94
N LEU A 78 -13.63 0.15 -7.35
CA LEU A 78 -13.48 -1.04 -6.53
C LEU A 78 -12.91 -2.21 -7.36
N VAL A 79 -12.08 -3.03 -6.72
CA VAL A 79 -11.50 -4.27 -7.26
C VAL A 79 -11.76 -5.44 -6.30
N PRO A 80 -11.81 -6.69 -6.78
CA PRO A 80 -11.83 -7.86 -5.90
C PRO A 80 -10.65 -7.83 -4.93
N ILE A 81 -10.88 -8.18 -3.66
CA ILE A 81 -9.82 -8.21 -2.65
C ILE A 81 -8.70 -9.18 -3.04
N SER A 82 -9.01 -10.27 -3.73
CA SER A 82 -8.03 -11.23 -4.24
C SER A 82 -7.01 -10.56 -5.16
N GLU A 83 -7.46 -9.71 -6.09
CA GLU A 83 -6.57 -8.96 -6.99
C GLU A 83 -5.65 -8.01 -6.22
N GLU A 84 -6.20 -7.32 -5.22
CA GLU A 84 -5.43 -6.39 -4.38
C GLU A 84 -4.42 -7.14 -3.48
N LEU A 85 -4.75 -8.36 -2.99
CA LEU A 85 -3.84 -9.21 -2.22
C LEU A 85 -2.70 -9.77 -3.08
N ASP A 86 -2.98 -10.21 -4.31
CA ASP A 86 -1.96 -10.66 -5.25
C ASP A 86 -1.00 -9.53 -5.62
N PHE A 87 -1.54 -8.32 -5.78
CA PHE A 87 -0.74 -7.11 -5.97
C PHE A 87 0.11 -6.80 -4.74
N ALA A 88 -0.48 -6.79 -3.53
CA ALA A 88 0.22 -6.57 -2.26
C ALA A 88 1.37 -7.56 -2.06
N LYS A 89 1.18 -8.84 -2.37
CA LYS A 89 2.23 -9.86 -2.33
C LYS A 89 3.35 -9.54 -3.32
N THR A 90 3.01 -9.22 -4.57
CA THR A 90 4.01 -8.85 -5.58
C THR A 90 4.81 -7.61 -5.18
N TYR A 91 4.14 -6.62 -4.59
CA TYR A 91 4.74 -5.39 -4.09
C TYR A 91 5.70 -5.67 -2.91
N ILE A 92 5.28 -6.48 -1.94
CA ILE A 92 6.14 -6.86 -0.81
C ILE A 92 7.34 -7.70 -1.25
N ASP A 93 7.15 -8.64 -2.19
CA ASP A 93 8.28 -9.42 -2.72
C ASP A 93 9.36 -8.49 -3.29
N LEU A 94 8.95 -7.41 -3.97
CA LEU A 94 9.87 -6.40 -4.51
C LEU A 94 10.60 -5.65 -3.38
N LEU A 95 9.89 -5.29 -2.32
CA LEU A 95 10.48 -4.68 -1.13
C LEU A 95 11.43 -5.63 -0.39
N GLN A 96 11.11 -6.91 -0.28
CA GLN A 96 12.00 -7.93 0.30
C GLN A 96 13.26 -8.13 -0.55
N MET A 97 13.20 -7.93 -1.87
CA MET A 97 14.43 -7.97 -2.69
C MET A 97 15.38 -6.81 -2.37
N ARG A 98 14.84 -5.67 -1.90
CA ARG A 98 15.60 -4.48 -1.46
C ARG A 98 16.06 -4.57 0.00
N PHE A 99 15.19 -5.03 0.90
CA PHE A 99 15.43 -5.07 2.35
C PHE A 99 15.79 -6.46 2.86
N GLU A 100 16.06 -7.40 1.95
CA GLU A 100 16.33 -8.80 2.26
C GLU A 100 15.23 -9.41 3.15
N ASN A 101 15.63 -10.21 4.15
CA ASN A 101 14.70 -10.88 5.07
C ASN A 101 14.17 -9.97 6.20
N ALA A 102 14.30 -8.65 6.08
CA ALA A 102 13.87 -7.69 7.09
C ALA A 102 12.36 -7.38 7.06
N ILE A 103 11.62 -7.91 6.08
CA ILE A 103 10.16 -7.80 6.00
C ILE A 103 9.55 -9.20 6.03
N ARG A 104 8.62 -9.45 6.96
CA ARG A 104 7.79 -10.66 7.03
C ARG A 104 6.37 -10.28 6.66
N PHE A 105 5.75 -11.08 5.80
CA PHE A 105 4.42 -10.79 5.29
C PHE A 105 3.54 -12.02 5.33
N GLU A 106 2.41 -11.89 6.03
CA GLU A 106 1.47 -12.98 6.29
C GLU A 106 0.09 -12.55 5.79
N ILE A 107 -0.51 -13.34 4.90
CA ILE A 107 -1.89 -13.14 4.45
C ILE A 107 -2.68 -14.39 4.80
N SER A 108 -3.83 -14.19 5.43
CA SER A 108 -4.76 -15.28 5.72
C SER A 108 -5.38 -15.84 4.43
N ALA A 109 -5.26 -17.15 4.23
CA ALA A 109 -5.61 -17.81 2.97
C ALA A 109 -7.11 -17.70 2.63
N GLU A 110 -7.98 -17.60 3.64
CA GLU A 110 -9.42 -17.44 3.48
C GLU A 110 -9.81 -16.14 2.78
N LEU A 111 -8.99 -15.09 2.84
CA LEU A 111 -9.28 -13.81 2.20
C LEU A 111 -9.39 -13.92 0.66
N HIS A 112 -8.56 -14.78 0.05
CA HIS A 112 -8.58 -15.02 -1.40
C HIS A 112 -9.87 -15.69 -1.89
N LYS A 113 -10.63 -16.31 -0.98
CA LYS A 113 -11.89 -17.00 -1.29
C LYS A 113 -13.12 -16.11 -1.07
N THR A 114 -12.93 -14.88 -0.61
CA THR A 114 -14.04 -13.95 -0.37
C THR A 114 -14.38 -13.16 -1.63
N GLU A 115 -15.65 -12.76 -1.76
CA GLU A 115 -16.12 -11.86 -2.83
C GLU A 115 -16.03 -10.37 -2.43
N LEU A 116 -15.29 -10.06 -1.37
CA LEU A 116 -15.12 -8.69 -0.91
C LEU A 116 -14.46 -7.84 -1.99
N LYS A 117 -14.87 -6.58 -2.05
CA LYS A 117 -14.24 -5.58 -2.89
C LYS A 117 -13.58 -4.52 -2.04
N ILE A 118 -12.46 -4.03 -2.54
CA ILE A 118 -11.67 -2.99 -1.89
C ILE A 118 -11.32 -1.91 -2.90
N VAL A 119 -11.02 -0.73 -2.40
CA VAL A 119 -10.52 0.37 -3.20
C VAL A 119 -9.12 -0.01 -3.72
N PRO A 120 -8.85 0.11 -5.04
CA PRO A 120 -7.56 -0.26 -5.59
C PRO A 120 -6.43 0.60 -5.01
N LEU A 121 -5.24 0.00 -4.90
CA LEU A 121 -4.01 0.62 -4.37
C LEU A 121 -4.07 1.00 -2.88
N SER A 122 -5.15 0.67 -2.18
CA SER A 122 -5.28 0.96 -0.76
C SER A 122 -4.35 0.09 0.09
N LEU A 123 -4.15 -1.19 -0.26
CA LEU A 123 -3.19 -2.03 0.45
C LEU A 123 -1.76 -1.52 0.24
N GLN A 124 -1.40 -1.13 -0.99
CA GLN A 124 -0.08 -0.53 -1.24
C GLN A 124 0.17 0.67 -0.33
N LEU A 125 -0.78 1.60 -0.21
CA LEU A 125 -0.62 2.79 0.63
C LEU A 125 -0.33 2.43 2.10
N LEU A 126 -1.01 1.42 2.63
CA LEU A 126 -0.82 0.94 4.00
C LEU A 126 0.52 0.24 4.17
N LEU A 127 0.92 -0.59 3.21
CA LEU A 127 2.22 -1.29 3.20
C LEU A 127 3.38 -0.30 3.09
N GLU A 128 3.26 0.70 2.23
CA GLU A 128 4.22 1.79 2.09
C GLU A 128 4.34 2.57 3.40
N ASN A 129 3.21 2.86 4.06
CA ASN A 129 3.21 3.49 5.38
C ASN A 129 3.97 2.66 6.42
N ALA A 130 3.69 1.36 6.48
CA ALA A 130 4.35 0.45 7.41
C ALA A 130 5.87 0.45 7.19
N VAL A 131 6.35 0.37 5.95
CA VAL A 131 7.79 0.38 5.63
C VAL A 131 8.43 1.76 5.86
N LYS A 132 7.71 2.84 5.58
CA LYS A 132 8.21 4.21 5.73
C LYS A 132 8.46 4.56 7.20
N HIS A 133 7.55 4.18 8.09
CA HIS A 133 7.56 4.62 9.49
C HIS A 133 8.22 3.64 10.47
N ASN A 134 8.59 2.44 10.01
CA ASN A 134 9.26 1.45 10.85
C ASN A 134 10.70 1.18 10.44
N VAL A 135 11.57 0.92 11.41
CA VAL A 135 12.90 0.36 11.17
C VAL A 135 12.71 -1.00 10.50
N VAL A 136 13.38 -1.17 9.37
CA VAL A 136 13.40 -2.42 8.60
C VAL A 136 14.83 -2.95 8.66
N SER A 137 15.06 -3.91 9.55
CA SER A 137 16.36 -4.54 9.72
C SER A 137 16.21 -6.05 9.95
N VAL A 138 17.26 -6.81 9.68
CA VAL A 138 17.24 -8.27 9.91
C VAL A 138 17.15 -8.60 11.42
N SER A 139 17.74 -7.78 12.28
CA SER A 139 17.68 -7.91 13.74
C SER A 139 16.30 -7.57 14.31
N GLU A 140 15.59 -6.64 13.67
CA GLU A 140 14.24 -6.20 14.06
C GLU A 140 13.33 -6.18 12.81
N PRO A 141 12.85 -7.34 12.35
CA PRO A 141 12.08 -7.41 11.13
C PRO A 141 10.71 -6.75 11.30
N LEU A 142 10.28 -6.07 10.24
CA LEU A 142 8.92 -5.55 10.10
C LEU A 142 8.01 -6.71 9.68
N THR A 143 7.09 -7.10 10.55
CA THR A 143 6.06 -8.11 10.29
C THR A 143 4.76 -7.40 9.98
N ILE A 144 4.19 -7.68 8.81
CA ILE A 144 2.90 -7.17 8.37
C ILE A 144 1.95 -8.36 8.20
N LYS A 145 0.74 -8.26 8.77
CA LYS A 145 -0.29 -9.29 8.64
C LYS A 145 -1.58 -8.72 8.07
N ILE A 146 -2.21 -9.49 7.19
CA ILE A 146 -3.51 -9.18 6.62
C ILE A 146 -4.45 -10.36 6.88
N TYR A 147 -5.52 -10.11 7.63
CA TYR A 147 -6.47 -11.15 8.01
C TYR A 147 -7.88 -10.59 8.18
N LYS A 148 -8.87 -11.48 8.20
CA LYS A 148 -10.25 -11.12 8.55
C LYS A 148 -10.43 -11.30 10.04
N LYS A 149 -11.02 -10.31 10.71
CA LYS A 149 -11.46 -10.40 12.10
C LYS A 149 -12.87 -9.85 12.21
N ASP A 150 -13.81 -10.70 12.59
CA ASP A 150 -15.24 -10.38 12.59
C ASP A 150 -15.67 -9.85 11.20
N GLU A 151 -16.26 -8.67 11.13
CA GLU A 151 -16.68 -8.00 9.88
C GLU A 151 -15.61 -7.09 9.28
N PHE A 152 -14.39 -7.08 9.83
CA PHE A 152 -13.32 -6.18 9.42
C PHE A 152 -12.19 -6.91 8.68
N LEU A 153 -11.69 -6.26 7.63
CA LEU A 153 -10.37 -6.55 7.09
C LEU A 153 -9.34 -5.82 7.95
N VAL A 154 -8.42 -6.58 8.55
CA VAL A 154 -7.38 -6.04 9.42
C VAL A 154 -6.03 -6.10 8.71
N ILE A 155 -5.34 -4.96 8.72
CA ILE A 155 -3.95 -4.82 8.29
C ILE A 155 -3.18 -4.34 9.51
N GLU A 156 -2.25 -5.14 10.00
CA GLU A 156 -1.45 -4.82 11.18
C GLU A 156 0.04 -4.95 10.90
N ASN A 157 0.85 -4.18 11.64
CA ASN A 157 2.30 -4.35 11.67
C ASN A 157 2.85 -4.13 13.08
N ASN A 158 3.99 -4.75 13.42
CA ASN A 158 4.72 -4.39 14.63
C ASN A 158 5.30 -2.97 14.52
N LYS A 159 5.36 -2.27 15.65
CA LYS A 159 5.87 -0.90 15.73
C LYS A 159 7.36 -0.90 16.09
N ASN A 160 8.20 -0.61 15.10
CA ASN A 160 9.64 -0.40 15.27
C ASN A 160 9.94 1.06 14.93
N VAL A 161 9.69 2.01 15.84
CA VAL A 161 9.75 3.44 15.51
C VAL A 161 11.13 3.82 14.96
N LYS A 162 11.20 4.38 13.74
CA LYS A 162 12.43 5.03 13.26
C LYS A 162 12.74 6.19 14.19
N GLN A 163 13.87 6.13 14.90
CA GLN A 163 14.45 7.34 15.48
C GLN A 163 14.86 8.23 14.32
N ILE A 164 14.07 9.26 14.06
CA ILE A 164 14.50 10.37 13.22
C ILE A 164 15.57 11.06 14.05
N LEU A 165 16.85 10.82 13.74
CA LEU A 165 17.92 11.69 14.18
C LEU A 165 17.64 13.03 13.50
N ASP A 166 17.04 13.96 14.22
CA ASP A 166 17.01 15.37 13.83
C ASP A 166 18.46 15.79 13.55
N ARG A 167 18.75 16.11 12.28
CA ARG A 167 19.98 16.75 11.84
C ARG A 167 19.65 18.16 11.38
#